data_AF-A0A532U4J0-F1
#
_entry.id   AF-A0A532U4J0-F1
#
_cell.length_a   1.000
_cell.length_b   1.000
_cell.length_c   1.000
_cell.angle_alpha   90.00
_cell.angle_beta   90.00
_cell.angle_gamma   90.00
#
_symmetry.space_group_name_H-M   'P 1'
#
loop_
_entity.id
_entity.type
_entity.pdbx_description
1 polymer ?
#
loop_
_entity_poly.entity_id
_entity_poly.type
_entity_poly.pdbx_seq_one_letter_code
_entity_poly.pdbx_strand_id
1 'polypeptide(L)'
;MIEGTLTTQFAYDGDGVRTRKTVDGTTTDYIVDLAATLPMVISDTDAVYLYGLDIIAEQLAQSDRYYYVHDGLGSVRQLVDNTGQIAETYAYDPFGVPLAGEEVANPYGFTGEAWDAEVEIV
;
A
#
# COMPACT_ATOMS: atom_id res chain seq x y z
N MET A 1 7.74 -30.37 -4.30
CA MET A 1 6.77 -29.40 -4.83
C MET A 1 5.66 -29.35 -3.81
N ILE A 2 5.56 -28.26 -3.04
CA ILE A 2 4.34 -28.00 -2.28
C ILE A 2 3.48 -27.19 -3.24
N GLU A 3 2.39 -27.78 -3.72
CA GLU A 3 1.35 -27.05 -4.44
C GLU A 3 0.37 -26.52 -3.39
N GLY A 4 0.21 -25.20 -3.36
CA GLY A 4 -0.84 -24.50 -2.60
C GLY A 4 -1.67 -23.66 -3.58
N THR A 5 -2.95 -23.49 -3.28
CA THR A 5 -3.81 -22.56 -4.01
C THR A 5 -3.81 -21.23 -3.27
N LEU A 6 -3.31 -20.17 -3.89
CA LEU A 6 -3.48 -18.79 -3.43
C LEU A 6 -4.90 -18.34 -3.81
N THR A 7 -5.70 -17.92 -2.84
CA THR A 7 -7.06 -17.41 -3.08
C THR A 7 -7.15 -15.94 -2.71
N THR A 8 -7.37 -15.10 -3.71
CA THR A 8 -7.61 -13.66 -3.53
C THR A 8 -9.07 -13.33 -3.84
N GLN A 9 -9.73 -12.62 -2.92
CA GLN A 9 -11.12 -12.16 -3.06
C GLN A 9 -11.19 -10.67 -2.80
N PHE A 10 -11.99 -9.97 -3.59
CA PHE A 10 -12.23 -8.53 -3.44
C PHE A 10 -13.72 -8.26 -3.25
N ALA A 11 -14.07 -7.32 -2.38
CA ALA A 11 -15.43 -6.80 -2.25
C ALA A 11 -15.46 -5.31 -2.59
N TYR A 12 -16.57 -4.89 -3.19
CA TYR A 12 -16.78 -3.53 -3.68
C TYR A 12 -18.12 -2.99 -3.18
N ASP A 13 -18.21 -1.66 -3.04
CA ASP A 13 -19.48 -0.98 -2.79
C ASP A 13 -20.33 -0.82 -4.06
N GLY A 14 -21.46 -0.11 -3.95
CA GLY A 14 -22.37 0.13 -5.07
C GLY A 14 -21.81 1.02 -6.18
N ASP A 15 -20.74 1.77 -5.89
CA ASP A 15 -20.06 2.67 -6.82
C ASP A 15 -18.83 2.01 -7.46
N GLY A 16 -18.56 0.74 -7.12
CA GLY A 16 -17.45 -0.03 -7.67
C GLY A 16 -16.11 0.24 -6.97
N VAL A 17 -16.12 0.87 -5.80
CA VAL A 17 -14.90 1.12 -5.01
C VAL A 17 -14.61 -0.07 -4.11
N ARG A 18 -13.33 -0.50 -4.09
CA ARG A 18 -12.91 -1.64 -3.28
C ARG A 18 -13.01 -1.30 -1.79
N THR A 19 -13.74 -2.14 -1.05
CA THR A 19 -13.94 -2.00 0.41
C THR A 19 -13.31 -3.13 1.20
N ARG A 20 -12.92 -4.24 0.56
CA ARG A 20 -12.24 -5.37 1.22
C ARG A 20 -11.35 -6.14 0.26
N LYS A 21 -10.23 -6.65 0.77
CA LYS A 21 -9.40 -7.69 0.17
C LYS A 21 -9.27 -8.86 1.15
N THR A 22 -9.36 -10.09 0.67
CA THR A 22 -9.05 -11.29 1.45
C THR A 22 -8.06 -12.16 0.69
N VAL A 23 -6.91 -12.45 1.30
CA VAL A 23 -5.84 -13.29 0.76
C VAL A 23 -5.63 -14.46 1.72
N ASP A 24 -5.85 -15.69 1.25
CA ASP A 24 -5.66 -16.91 2.04
C ASP A 24 -6.30 -16.88 3.44
N GLY A 25 -7.47 -16.23 3.53
CA GLY A 25 -8.25 -16.08 4.77
C GLY A 25 -7.89 -14.86 5.62
N THR A 26 -6.78 -14.18 5.35
CA THR A 26 -6.44 -12.88 5.94
C THR A 26 -7.24 -11.79 5.25
N THR A 27 -7.97 -10.99 6.03
CA THR A 27 -8.85 -9.94 5.51
C THR A 27 -8.34 -8.56 5.87
N THR A 28 -8.31 -7.68 4.87
CA THR A 28 -8.05 -6.26 4.97
C THR A 28 -9.31 -5.51 4.55
N ASP A 29 -9.88 -4.73 5.46
CA ASP A 29 -11.02 -3.84 5.22
C ASP A 29 -10.51 -2.42 4.96
N TYR A 30 -11.10 -1.72 3.99
CA TYR A 30 -10.68 -0.37 3.59
C TYR A 30 -11.74 0.67 3.93
N ILE A 31 -11.31 1.82 4.44
CA ILE A 31 -12.10 3.05 4.49
C ILE A 31 -11.59 3.97 3.39
N VAL A 32 -12.50 4.39 2.51
CA VAL A 32 -12.16 5.16 1.31
C VAL A 32 -12.81 6.54 1.38
N ASP A 33 -12.04 7.59 1.13
CA ASP A 33 -12.54 8.93 0.88
C ASP A 33 -13.08 9.02 -0.55
N LEU A 34 -14.41 9.10 -0.66
CA LEU A 34 -15.13 9.25 -1.92
C LEU A 34 -15.34 10.72 -2.32
N ALA A 35 -15.01 11.68 -1.45
CA ALA A 35 -15.13 13.10 -1.75
C ALA A 35 -13.91 13.63 -2.52
N ALA A 36 -12.82 12.88 -2.57
CA ALA A 36 -11.66 13.15 -3.40
C ALA A 36 -11.98 13.02 -4.90
N THR A 37 -11.12 13.57 -5.77
CA THR A 37 -11.31 13.47 -7.23
C THR A 37 -11.22 12.02 -7.74
N LEU A 38 -10.41 11.21 -7.06
CA LEU A 38 -10.34 9.76 -7.22
C LEU A 38 -10.51 9.10 -5.85
N PRO A 39 -11.14 7.91 -5.75
CA PRO A 39 -11.28 7.20 -4.48
C PRO A 39 -9.90 6.95 -3.85
N MET A 40 -9.73 7.39 -2.60
CA MET A 40 -8.47 7.24 -1.86
C MET A 40 -8.68 6.46 -0.57
N VAL A 41 -7.90 5.40 -0.34
CA VAL A 41 -7.94 4.66 0.92
C VAL A 41 -7.31 5.51 2.02
N ILE A 42 -8.10 5.91 3.03
CA ILE A 42 -7.63 6.73 4.16
C ILE A 42 -7.26 5.90 5.39
N SER A 43 -7.74 4.66 5.46
CA SER A 43 -7.27 3.67 6.42
C SER A 43 -7.61 2.27 5.94
N ASP A 44 -6.87 1.29 6.45
CA ASP A 44 -7.22 -0.11 6.33
C ASP A 44 -7.29 -0.78 7.72
N THR A 45 -7.26 -2.12 7.76
CA THR A 45 -7.27 -2.88 9.02
C THR A 45 -6.06 -2.61 9.91
N ASP A 46 -4.90 -2.29 9.32
CA ASP A 46 -3.62 -2.20 10.02
C ASP A 46 -3.13 -0.75 10.20
N ALA A 47 -3.55 0.16 9.32
CA ALA A 47 -2.98 1.50 9.21
C ALA A 47 -4.01 2.61 8.95
N VAL A 48 -3.66 3.82 9.38
CA VAL A 48 -4.28 5.07 8.92
C VAL A 48 -3.28 5.85 8.09
N TYR A 49 -3.72 6.39 6.96
CA TYR A 49 -2.86 7.08 5.99
C TYR A 49 -3.05 8.60 6.06
N LEU A 50 -1.94 9.32 6.05
CA LEU A 50 -1.89 10.77 5.98
C LEU A 50 -1.52 11.19 4.55
N TYR A 51 -2.33 12.05 3.95
CA TYR A 51 -2.13 12.54 2.59
C TYR A 51 -1.89 14.05 2.53
N GLY A 52 -1.09 14.45 1.54
CA GLY A 52 -0.98 15.81 1.03
C GLY A 52 -1.38 15.84 -0.44
N LEU A 53 -0.43 16.16 -1.32
CA LEU A 53 -0.59 15.91 -2.76
C LEU A 53 -0.44 14.41 -3.07
N ASP A 54 0.50 13.76 -2.39
CA ASP A 54 0.73 12.31 -2.40
C ASP A 54 0.60 11.76 -0.97
N ILE A 55 0.71 10.45 -0.78
CA ILE A 55 0.79 9.85 0.55
C ILE A 55 2.03 10.38 1.29
N ILE A 56 1.86 10.79 2.55
CA ILE A 56 2.94 11.36 3.37
C ILE A 56 3.44 10.34 4.39
N ALA A 57 2.51 9.66 5.06
CA ALA A 57 2.82 8.80 6.19
C ALA A 57 1.74 7.74 6.40
N GLU A 58 2.12 6.66 7.04
CA GLU A 58 1.20 5.68 7.61
C GLU A 58 1.41 5.56 9.11
N GLN A 59 0.30 5.46 9.83
CA GLN A 59 0.28 5.17 11.25
C GLN A 59 -0.26 3.75 11.43
N LEU A 60 0.64 2.81 11.70
CA LEU A 60 0.26 1.45 12.06
C LEU A 60 -0.41 1.42 13.44
N ALA A 61 -1.40 0.55 13.62
CA ALA A 61 -2.19 0.46 14.85
C ALA A 61 -1.36 0.01 16.08
N GLN A 62 -0.27 -0.72 15.85
CA GLN A 62 0.53 -1.38 16.90
C GLN A 62 2.01 -0.96 16.91
N SER A 63 2.44 -0.04 16.04
CA SER A 63 3.84 0.39 15.96
C SER A 63 4.00 1.88 15.67
N ASP A 64 5.26 2.27 15.49
CA ASP A 64 5.66 3.59 15.04
C ASP A 64 5.16 3.92 13.63
N ARG A 65 5.19 5.21 13.34
CA ARG A 65 4.82 5.81 12.07
C ARG A 65 5.94 5.65 11.05
N TYR A 66 5.57 5.36 9.81
CA TYR A 66 6.48 5.46 8.67
C TYR A 66 6.13 6.66 7.80
N TYR A 67 7.17 7.27 7.24
CA TYR A 67 7.08 8.40 6.32
C TYR A 67 7.55 7.97 4.93
N TYR A 68 6.75 8.32 3.94
CA TYR A 68 6.98 7.98 2.55
C TYR A 68 7.94 8.98 1.89
N VAL A 69 8.99 8.48 1.25
CA VAL A 69 9.94 9.28 0.48
C VAL A 69 9.82 8.94 -0.99
N HIS A 70 9.57 9.95 -1.82
CA HIS A 70 9.21 9.77 -3.23
C HIS A 70 10.34 10.19 -4.18
N ASP A 71 10.35 9.59 -5.37
CA ASP A 71 11.05 10.15 -6.52
C ASP A 71 10.21 11.20 -7.27
N GLY A 72 10.75 11.75 -8.37
CA GLY A 72 10.07 12.78 -9.15
C GLY A 72 8.82 12.31 -9.92
N LEU A 73 8.57 11.01 -9.99
CA LEU A 73 7.35 10.42 -10.57
C LEU A 73 6.30 10.12 -9.48
N GLY A 74 6.61 10.38 -8.21
CA GLY A 74 5.73 10.04 -7.07
C GLY A 74 5.95 8.62 -6.54
N SER A 75 6.87 7.83 -7.12
CA SER A 75 7.10 6.46 -6.65
C SER A 75 7.75 6.45 -5.28
N VAL A 76 7.28 5.59 -4.39
CA VAL A 76 7.85 5.42 -3.05
C VAL A 76 9.21 4.73 -3.15
N ARG A 77 10.28 5.43 -2.80
CA ARG A 77 11.66 4.92 -2.82
C ARG A 77 12.17 4.49 -1.46
N GLN A 78 11.65 5.06 -0.37
CA GLN A 78 12.07 4.70 0.99
C GLN A 78 10.91 4.89 1.97
N LEU A 79 10.94 4.09 3.04
CA LEU A 79 10.22 4.36 4.27
C LEU A 79 11.20 4.83 5.34
N VAL A 80 10.84 5.89 6.04
CA VAL A 80 11.61 6.46 7.16
C VAL A 80 10.80 6.33 8.44
N ASP A 81 11.40 5.87 9.53
CA ASP A 81 10.74 5.73 10.82
C ASP A 81 10.62 7.06 11.59
N ASN A 82 9.97 7.03 12.74
CA ASN A 82 9.79 8.19 13.62
C ASN A 82 11.10 8.78 14.20
N THR A 83 12.22 8.06 14.10
CA THR A 83 13.55 8.50 14.52
C THR A 83 14.36 9.11 13.37
N GLY A 84 13.81 9.09 12.15
CA GLY A 84 14.49 9.56 10.95
C GLY A 84 15.46 8.54 10.35
N GLN A 85 15.41 7.27 10.78
CA GLN A 85 16.20 6.21 10.15
C GLN A 85 15.43 5.61 8.98
N ILE A 86 16.18 5.18 7.95
CA ILE A 86 15.59 4.45 6.82
C ILE A 86 15.21 3.06 7.32
N ALA A 87 13.91 2.76 7.30
CA ALA A 87 13.37 1.45 7.63
C ALA A 87 13.46 0.49 6.43
N GLU A 88 13.23 1.00 5.22
CA GLU A 88 13.27 0.20 3.99
C GLU A 88 13.59 1.08 2.77
N THR A 89 14.19 0.48 1.74
CA THR A 89 14.43 1.09 0.44
C THR A 89 13.87 0.23 -0.69
N TYR A 90 13.07 0.85 -1.55
CA TYR A 90 12.40 0.21 -2.67
C TYR A 90 13.08 0.56 -3.99
N ALA A 91 13.06 -0.40 -4.90
CA ALA A 91 13.46 -0.20 -6.29
C ALA A 91 12.43 -0.83 -7.21
N TYR A 92 12.17 -0.17 -8.35
CA TYR A 92 11.30 -0.67 -9.40
C TYR A 92 12.01 -0.61 -10.73
N ASP A 93 11.58 -1.45 -11.66
CA ASP A 93 11.89 -1.26 -13.07
C ASP A 93 11.08 -0.07 -13.66
N PRO A 94 11.33 0.32 -14.92
CA PRO A 94 10.61 1.43 -15.54
C PRO A 94 9.08 1.25 -15.69
N PHE A 95 8.56 0.03 -15.47
CA PHE A 95 7.14 -0.31 -15.57
C PHE A 95 6.49 -0.58 -14.22
N GLY A 96 7.21 -0.35 -13.11
CA GLY A 96 6.68 -0.46 -11.75
C GLY A 96 6.85 -1.84 -11.12
N VAL A 97 7.53 -2.78 -11.78
CA VAL A 97 7.80 -4.10 -11.19
C VAL A 97 8.82 -3.93 -10.06
N PRO A 98 8.53 -4.39 -8.82
CA PRO A 98 9.49 -4.34 -7.72
C PRO A 98 10.77 -5.12 -8.01
N LEU A 99 11.91 -4.52 -7.68
CA LEU A 99 13.26 -5.09 -7.78
C LEU A 99 13.92 -5.24 -6.40
N ALA A 100 13.44 -4.53 -5.38
CA ALA A 100 13.90 -4.59 -3.98
C ALA A 100 12.85 -3.95 -3.03
N GLY A 101 12.95 -4.27 -1.75
CA GLY A 101 12.13 -3.71 -0.66
C GLY A 101 10.92 -4.58 -0.32
N GLU A 102 11.15 -5.72 0.32
CA GLU A 102 10.10 -6.66 0.73
C GLU A 102 10.07 -6.92 2.25
N GLU A 103 11.00 -6.34 3.03
CA GLU A 103 11.09 -6.62 4.47
C GLU A 103 10.04 -5.83 5.25
N VAL A 104 9.83 -4.57 4.87
CA VAL A 104 8.73 -3.74 5.38
C VAL A 104 7.63 -3.69 4.34
N ALA A 105 6.52 -4.37 4.63
CA ALA A 105 5.33 -4.35 3.80
C ALA A 105 4.84 -2.92 3.64
N ASN A 106 4.56 -2.54 2.40
CA ASN A 106 4.12 -1.22 2.03
C ASN A 106 3.06 -1.35 0.92
N PRO A 107 1.81 -0.92 1.16
CA PRO A 107 0.76 -1.01 0.17
C PRO A 107 0.89 0.00 -0.98
N TYR A 108 1.71 1.05 -0.89
CA TYR A 108 1.83 2.09 -1.92
C TYR A 108 3.24 2.16 -2.50
N GLY A 109 3.37 1.96 -3.80
CA GLY A 109 4.66 1.73 -4.45
C GLY A 109 4.95 2.66 -5.61
N PHE A 110 5.03 2.07 -6.81
CA PHE A 110 5.30 2.79 -8.05
C PHE A 110 4.24 3.86 -8.31
N THR A 111 4.68 5.05 -8.70
CA THR A 111 3.83 6.25 -8.91
C THR A 111 2.89 6.58 -7.73
N GLY A 112 3.16 6.07 -6.52
CA GLY A 112 2.33 6.29 -5.34
C GLY A 112 1.03 5.49 -5.32
N GLU A 113 0.83 4.58 -6.27
CA GLU A 113 -0.38 3.78 -6.39
C GLU A 113 -0.31 2.52 -5.51
N ALA A 114 -1.49 2.00 -5.17
CA ALA A 114 -1.59 0.77 -4.39
C ALA A 114 -1.03 -0.42 -5.17
N TRP A 115 -0.32 -1.33 -4.52
CA TRP A 115 0.20 -2.56 -5.14
C TRP A 115 -0.37 -3.80 -4.45
N ASP A 116 -1.05 -4.66 -5.22
CA ASP A 116 -1.50 -5.97 -4.77
C ASP A 116 -0.51 -7.04 -5.25
N ALA A 117 0.48 -7.35 -4.40
CA ALA A 117 1.54 -8.30 -4.71
C ALA A 117 1.01 -9.70 -5.05
N GLU A 118 -0.15 -10.09 -4.52
CA GLU A 118 -0.75 -11.41 -4.73
C GLU A 118 -1.25 -11.65 -6.15
N VAL A 119 -1.47 -10.56 -6.88
CA VAL A 119 -2.01 -10.55 -8.25
C VAL A 119 -1.14 -9.75 -9.20
N GLU A 120 -0.02 -9.19 -8.72
CA GLU A 120 0.93 -8.37 -9.48
C GLU A 120 0.27 -7.20 -10.22
N ILE A 121 -0.70 -6.54 -9.56
CA ILE A 121 -1.40 -5.39 -10.13
C ILE A 121 -1.24 -4.15 -9.27
N VAL A 122 -1.12 -3.02 -9.98
CA VAL A 122 -1.43 -1.69 -9.49
C VAL A 122 -2.93 -1.45 -9.68
#